data_AF-A0AAU0NV98-F1
#
_entry.id   AF-A0AAU0NV98-F1
#
_cell.length_a   1.000
_cell.length_b   1.000
_cell.length_c   1.000
_cell.angle_alpha   90.00
_cell.angle_beta   90.00
_cell.angle_gamma   90.00
#
_symmetry.space_group_name_H-M   'P 1'
#
loop_
_entity.id
_entity.type
_entity.pdbx_description
1 polymer ?
#
loop_
_entity_poly.entity_id
_entity_poly.type
_entity_poly.pdbx_seq_one_letter_code
_entity_poly.pdbx_strand_id
1 'polypeptide(L)'
;MTKNKINPNSLTDDEILEIIRDEYLEIEPTGCWDFFKRRIKSPSLPYLKKRFGLPFNKILIKAGIAEENLNFVRRSNEEYIEIINSLCSKLGHTPSAQEFIDNGYSPAVLNRIFGSYNKAIKECGLKPNRYKSKITLSKTEMLKLYKKLSSEIGKPASEKDINSLCTFSSGVFTMRFNGFNNLRKLAGYEEAVSGEKLHYSKEIITELLINEYYKMKRHLTKEELKNNKSLPSPTTILNYFKTTKLFDVWAEIDRIIVKRETLNKNHMVESGNNSKAEIVKAGKIGENKVSHYLSFLNLNEYIIYNNINIRVNGRSQQIDHLIIGRNGIFHLETKNYSGDIYIDKNENWSKSNKNKYELLDNPVGQIKRHEQLLKEALDNKYEIVSILVMANKNCKLLGLQNTKLNVIKVEKLLDFISSYKETKLSSKELIKVKRTLDKCIGLIDFQVV
;
A
#
# COMPACT_ATOMS: atom_id res chain seq x y z
N MET A 1 25.50 -12.91 -40.78
CA MET A 1 24.95 -12.67 -42.13
C MET A 1 23.98 -11.50 -42.06
N THR A 2 24.39 -10.38 -42.64
CA THR A 2 23.60 -9.15 -42.80
C THR A 2 22.29 -9.47 -43.51
N LYS A 3 21.14 -9.34 -42.82
CA LYS A 3 19.83 -9.43 -43.46
C LYS A 3 19.74 -8.30 -44.49
N ASN A 4 19.82 -8.62 -45.78
CA ASN A 4 19.57 -7.68 -46.87
C ASN A 4 18.17 -7.10 -46.66
N LYS A 5 18.08 -5.90 -46.09
CA LYS A 5 16.82 -5.17 -45.91
C LYS A 5 16.41 -4.65 -47.28
N ILE A 6 15.59 -5.42 -47.97
CA ILE A 6 14.88 -4.94 -49.16
C ILE A 6 14.07 -3.71 -48.75
N ASN A 7 14.19 -2.61 -49.50
CA ASN A 7 13.39 -1.41 -49.25
C ASN A 7 11.94 -1.69 -49.67
N PRO A 8 10.97 -1.78 -48.73
CA PRO A 8 9.61 -2.16 -49.08
C PRO A 8 8.92 -1.15 -49.99
N ASN A 9 9.38 0.11 -50.00
CA ASN A 9 8.79 1.19 -50.80
C ASN A 9 9.12 1.11 -52.29
N SER A 10 10.17 0.37 -52.68
CA SER A 10 10.55 0.18 -54.08
C SER A 10 9.89 -1.04 -54.73
N LEU A 11 9.12 -1.82 -53.97
CA LEU A 11 8.39 -2.99 -54.45
C LEU A 11 6.94 -2.63 -54.73
N THR A 12 6.35 -3.30 -55.71
CA THR A 12 4.92 -3.32 -56.01
C THR A 12 4.15 -4.14 -54.96
N ASP A 13 2.82 -4.01 -54.97
CA ASP A 13 1.98 -4.75 -54.04
C ASP A 13 2.02 -6.26 -54.28
N ASP A 14 2.10 -6.70 -55.55
CA ASP A 14 2.17 -8.11 -55.92
C ASP A 14 3.50 -8.75 -55.52
N GLU A 15 4.63 -8.05 -55.70
CA GLU A 15 5.95 -8.52 -55.26
C GLU A 15 6.00 -8.70 -53.73
N ILE A 16 5.35 -7.80 -52.97
CA ILE A 16 5.28 -7.94 -51.51
C ILE A 16 4.41 -9.14 -51.12
N LEU A 17 3.29 -9.36 -51.81
CA LEU A 17 2.42 -10.52 -51.55
C LEU A 17 3.13 -11.83 -51.86
N GLU A 18 3.91 -11.90 -52.95
CA GLU A 18 4.73 -13.06 -53.30
C GLU A 18 5.79 -13.36 -52.24
N ILE A 19 6.54 -12.34 -51.79
CA ILE A 19 7.53 -12.50 -50.70
C ILE A 19 6.87 -13.05 -49.42
N ILE A 20 5.68 -12.54 -49.08
CA ILE A 20 4.95 -12.99 -47.89
C ILE A 20 4.49 -14.45 -48.05
N ARG A 21 3.96 -14.82 -49.23
CA ARG A 21 3.51 -16.18 -49.53
C ARG A 21 4.66 -17.17 -49.38
N ASP A 22 5.78 -16.88 -50.03
CA ASP A 22 6.91 -17.79 -50.09
C ASP A 22 7.54 -17.96 -48.70
N GLU A 23 7.74 -16.87 -47.95
CA GLU A 23 8.23 -16.98 -46.57
C GLU A 23 7.25 -17.67 -45.63
N TYR A 24 5.94 -17.55 -45.86
CA TYR A 24 4.96 -18.22 -45.02
C TYR A 24 5.00 -19.73 -45.23
N LEU A 25 5.11 -20.18 -46.49
CA LEU A 25 5.26 -21.59 -46.84
C LEU A 25 6.60 -22.16 -46.37
N GLU A 26 7.69 -21.38 -46.41
CA GLU A 26 9.00 -21.83 -45.87
C GLU A 26 9.03 -21.92 -44.35
N ILE A 27 8.40 -20.97 -43.65
CA ILE A 27 8.47 -20.88 -42.18
C ILE A 27 7.49 -21.85 -41.51
N GLU A 28 6.34 -22.11 -42.15
CA GLU A 28 5.19 -22.82 -41.57
C GLU A 28 4.88 -22.31 -40.15
N PRO A 29 4.58 -21.01 -39.99
CA PRO A 29 4.52 -20.39 -38.67
C PRO A 29 3.36 -20.92 -37.85
N THR A 30 3.63 -21.17 -36.57
CA THR A 30 2.59 -21.58 -35.58
C THR A 30 1.68 -20.42 -35.15
N GLY A 31 2.01 -19.19 -35.56
CA GLY A 31 1.23 -18.00 -35.25
C GLY A 31 1.77 -16.75 -35.95
N CYS A 32 0.96 -15.69 -35.98
CA CYS A 32 1.36 -14.40 -36.55
C CYS A 32 2.69 -13.89 -35.97
N TRP A 33 2.87 -14.00 -34.64
CA TRP A 33 4.10 -13.57 -33.99
C TRP A 33 5.32 -14.43 -34.34
N ASP A 34 5.11 -15.73 -34.55
CA ASP A 34 6.17 -16.67 -34.96
C ASP A 34 6.67 -16.34 -36.38
N PHE A 35 5.74 -16.06 -37.31
CA PHE A 35 6.07 -15.58 -38.65
C PHE A 35 6.94 -14.31 -38.59
N PHE A 36 6.49 -13.27 -37.87
CA PHE A 36 7.26 -12.03 -37.81
C PHE A 36 8.59 -12.17 -37.05
N LYS A 37 8.74 -13.14 -36.16
CA LYS A 37 10.03 -13.41 -35.51
C LYS A 37 11.03 -14.05 -36.48
N ARG A 38 10.56 -14.95 -37.34
CA ARG A 38 11.39 -15.80 -38.22
C ARG A 38 11.61 -15.22 -39.62
N ARG A 39 10.75 -14.29 -40.07
CA ARG A 39 10.88 -13.64 -41.38
C ARG A 39 12.25 -13.00 -41.64
N ILE A 40 12.65 -13.00 -42.90
CA ILE A 40 13.92 -12.47 -43.38
C ILE A 40 13.68 -11.25 -44.30
N LYS A 41 12.80 -11.40 -45.29
CA LYS A 41 12.51 -10.44 -46.37
C LYS A 41 11.18 -9.69 -46.18
N SER A 42 10.15 -10.33 -45.59
CA SER A 42 8.83 -9.73 -45.46
C SER A 42 8.86 -8.43 -44.64
N PRO A 43 8.15 -7.37 -45.08
CA PRO A 43 8.03 -6.13 -44.34
C PRO A 43 7.42 -6.30 -42.93
N SER A 44 7.51 -5.25 -42.10
CA SER A 44 6.95 -5.30 -40.75
C SER A 44 5.40 -5.31 -40.76
N LEU A 45 4.80 -5.91 -39.73
CA LEU A 45 3.34 -5.93 -39.60
C LEU A 45 2.68 -4.53 -39.65
N PRO A 46 3.21 -3.48 -38.99
CA PRO A 46 2.66 -2.14 -39.11
C PRO A 46 2.73 -1.59 -40.54
N TYR A 47 3.81 -1.88 -41.28
CA TYR A 47 3.96 -1.44 -42.66
C TYR A 47 2.91 -2.10 -43.57
N LEU A 48 2.76 -3.42 -43.48
CA LEU A 48 1.80 -4.18 -44.27
C LEU A 48 0.35 -3.73 -43.99
N LYS A 49 0.01 -3.50 -42.72
CA LYS A 49 -1.30 -2.96 -42.34
C LYS A 49 -1.55 -1.57 -42.94
N LYS A 50 -0.55 -0.70 -42.93
CA LYS A 50 -0.66 0.65 -43.49
C LYS A 50 -0.79 0.63 -45.02
N ARG A 51 -0.04 -0.24 -45.69
CA ARG A 51 0.01 -0.32 -47.16
C ARG A 51 -1.24 -0.97 -47.76
N PHE A 52 -1.68 -2.09 -47.19
CA PHE A 52 -2.81 -2.85 -47.73
C PHE A 52 -4.16 -2.50 -47.08
N GLY A 53 -4.17 -1.81 -45.93
CA GLY A 53 -5.41 -1.50 -45.19
C GLY A 53 -6.11 -2.73 -44.60
N LEU A 54 -5.48 -3.91 -44.63
CA LEU A 54 -6.07 -5.18 -44.25
C LEU A 54 -5.38 -5.78 -43.01
N PRO A 55 -6.09 -6.60 -42.22
CA PRO A 55 -5.46 -7.40 -41.17
C PRO A 55 -4.60 -8.50 -41.81
N PHE A 56 -3.53 -8.92 -41.12
CA PHE A 56 -2.49 -9.79 -41.69
C PHE A 56 -3.02 -11.14 -42.23
N ASN A 57 -4.03 -11.72 -41.58
CA ASN A 57 -4.71 -12.92 -42.08
C ASN A 57 -5.34 -12.69 -43.47
N LYS A 58 -6.01 -11.55 -43.69
CA LYS A 58 -6.58 -11.21 -45.01
C LYS A 58 -5.49 -10.87 -46.03
N ILE A 59 -4.34 -10.35 -45.59
CA ILE A 59 -3.16 -10.17 -46.46
C ILE A 59 -2.62 -11.53 -46.93
N LEU A 60 -2.57 -12.54 -46.05
CA LEU A 60 -2.14 -13.90 -46.42
C LEU A 60 -3.09 -14.57 -47.42
N ILE A 61 -4.40 -14.36 -47.27
CA ILE A 61 -5.40 -14.81 -48.27
C ILE A 61 -5.17 -14.10 -49.60
N LYS A 62 -4.94 -12.77 -49.57
CA LYS A 62 -4.62 -11.97 -50.77
C LYS A 62 -3.30 -12.41 -51.41
N ALA A 63 -2.37 -12.96 -50.62
CA ALA A 63 -1.12 -13.55 -51.08
C ALA A 63 -1.29 -14.98 -51.64
N GLY A 64 -2.51 -15.52 -51.71
CA GLY A 64 -2.79 -16.84 -52.30
C GLY A 64 -2.71 -18.01 -51.33
N ILE A 65 -2.62 -17.77 -50.02
CA ILE A 65 -2.68 -18.83 -49.02
C ILE A 65 -4.15 -19.14 -48.71
N ALA A 66 -4.59 -20.37 -48.98
CA ALA A 66 -5.95 -20.81 -48.72
C ALA A 66 -6.31 -20.65 -47.22
N GLU A 67 -7.56 -20.26 -46.94
CA GLU A 67 -8.01 -19.95 -45.57
C GLU A 67 -7.89 -21.14 -44.60
N GLU A 68 -8.05 -22.36 -45.12
CA GLU A 68 -7.83 -23.63 -44.42
C GLU A 68 -6.38 -23.84 -43.95
N ASN A 69 -5.39 -23.28 -44.66
CA ASN A 69 -3.96 -23.42 -44.38
C ASN A 69 -3.40 -22.30 -43.45
N LEU A 70 -4.28 -21.44 -42.93
CA LEU A 70 -3.91 -20.38 -42.01
C LEU A 70 -3.96 -20.85 -40.56
N ASN A 71 -2.79 -20.95 -39.92
CA ASN A 71 -2.64 -21.50 -38.56
C ASN A 71 -3.25 -20.62 -37.45
N PHE A 72 -3.57 -19.34 -37.74
CA PHE A 72 -4.03 -18.37 -36.73
C PHE A 72 -5.26 -17.56 -37.13
N VAL A 73 -6.15 -18.13 -37.96
CA VAL A 73 -7.47 -17.52 -38.24
C VAL A 73 -8.29 -17.47 -36.94
N ARG A 74 -8.98 -16.34 -36.73
CA ARG A 74 -10.03 -16.28 -35.70
C ARG A 74 -11.19 -17.12 -36.20
N ARG A 75 -11.31 -18.32 -35.64
CA ARG A 75 -12.38 -19.26 -35.92
C ARG A 75 -13.56 -19.06 -34.98
N SER A 76 -14.76 -19.42 -35.43
CA SER A 76 -15.98 -19.41 -34.61
C SER A 76 -15.89 -20.46 -33.49
N ASN A 77 -16.85 -20.43 -32.57
CA ASN A 77 -16.88 -21.40 -31.47
C ASN A 77 -17.08 -22.82 -32.01
N GLU A 78 -17.91 -22.97 -33.05
CA GLU A 78 -18.26 -24.22 -33.72
C GLU A 78 -17.04 -24.82 -34.42
N GLU A 79 -16.27 -24.00 -35.14
CA GLU A 79 -15.04 -24.43 -35.81
C GLU A 79 -13.97 -24.93 -34.81
N TYR A 80 -13.86 -24.32 -33.62
CA TYR A 80 -12.96 -24.83 -32.57
C TYR A 80 -13.44 -26.14 -31.96
N ILE A 81 -14.75 -26.36 -31.86
CA ILE A 81 -15.32 -27.64 -31.42
C ILE A 81 -15.00 -28.74 -32.45
N GLU A 82 -15.15 -28.45 -33.74
CA GLU A 82 -14.77 -29.37 -34.82
C GLU A 82 -13.30 -29.73 -34.80
N ILE A 83 -12.41 -28.74 -34.59
CA ILE A 83 -10.97 -28.97 -34.45
C ILE A 83 -10.67 -29.89 -33.27
N ILE A 84 -11.27 -29.65 -32.10
CA ILE A 84 -11.05 -30.48 -30.90
C ILE A 84 -11.55 -31.91 -31.15
N ASN A 85 -12.70 -32.08 -31.80
CA ASN A 85 -13.26 -33.39 -32.13
C ASN A 85 -12.42 -34.14 -33.16
N SER A 86 -11.99 -33.47 -34.23
CA SER A 86 -11.08 -34.04 -35.24
C SER A 86 -9.76 -34.48 -34.62
N LEU A 87 -9.20 -33.65 -33.74
CA LEU A 87 -7.98 -33.97 -33.01
C LEU A 87 -8.18 -35.17 -32.06
N CYS A 88 -9.33 -35.25 -31.39
CA CYS A 88 -9.69 -36.38 -30.55
C CYS A 88 -9.81 -37.67 -31.36
N SER A 89 -10.42 -37.63 -32.56
CA SER A 89 -10.50 -38.77 -33.47
C SER A 89 -9.13 -39.21 -33.97
N LYS A 90 -8.24 -38.26 -34.28
CA LYS A 90 -6.87 -38.53 -34.73
C LYS A 90 -5.99 -39.18 -33.65
N LEU A 91 -6.12 -38.73 -32.40
CA LEU A 91 -5.31 -39.21 -31.27
C LEU A 91 -5.92 -40.43 -30.56
N GLY A 92 -7.21 -40.71 -30.78
CA GLY A 92 -7.94 -41.79 -30.09
C GLY A 92 -8.24 -41.51 -28.62
N HIS A 93 -7.88 -40.33 -28.10
CA HIS A 93 -8.18 -39.88 -26.76
C HIS A 93 -8.38 -38.36 -26.71
N THR A 94 -8.93 -37.87 -25.61
CA THR A 94 -9.09 -36.42 -25.41
C THR A 94 -7.73 -35.74 -25.41
N PRO A 95 -7.50 -34.71 -26.25
CA PRO A 95 -6.21 -34.05 -26.37
C PRO A 95 -5.87 -33.26 -25.10
N SER A 96 -4.65 -33.44 -24.59
CA SER A 96 -4.07 -32.58 -23.56
C SER A 96 -3.75 -31.19 -24.13
N ALA A 97 -3.56 -30.20 -23.24
CA ALA A 97 -3.18 -28.86 -23.67
C ALA A 97 -1.83 -28.84 -24.44
N GLN A 98 -0.93 -29.78 -24.15
CA GLN A 98 0.36 -29.89 -24.85
C GLN A 98 0.16 -30.48 -26.25
N GLU A 99 -0.60 -31.56 -26.39
CA GLU A 99 -0.88 -32.17 -27.69
C GLU A 99 -1.67 -31.22 -28.62
N PHE A 100 -2.50 -30.36 -28.03
CA PHE A 100 -3.17 -29.27 -28.75
C PHE A 100 -2.15 -28.26 -29.32
N ILE A 101 -1.10 -27.92 -28.57
CA ILE A 101 0.02 -27.08 -29.01
C ILE A 101 0.84 -27.79 -30.09
N ASP A 102 1.15 -29.07 -29.89
CA ASP A 102 1.99 -29.85 -30.80
C ASP A 102 1.31 -30.05 -32.16
N ASN A 103 -0.02 -29.94 -32.23
CA ASN A 103 -0.79 -29.92 -33.48
C ASN A 103 -1.10 -28.50 -34.01
N GLY A 104 -0.35 -27.49 -33.53
CA GLY A 104 -0.38 -26.14 -34.09
C GLY A 104 -1.44 -25.20 -33.52
N TYR A 105 -2.18 -25.59 -32.48
CA TYR A 105 -3.25 -24.78 -31.90
C TYR A 105 -2.89 -24.19 -30.53
N SER A 106 -3.35 -22.99 -30.24
CA SER A 106 -3.06 -22.32 -28.96
C SER A 106 -4.16 -22.54 -27.91
N PRO A 107 -3.88 -23.17 -26.76
CA PRO A 107 -4.83 -23.31 -25.65
C PRO A 107 -5.32 -21.98 -25.08
N ALA A 108 -4.52 -20.91 -25.23
CA ALA A 108 -4.91 -19.56 -24.79
C ALA A 108 -6.13 -19.03 -25.55
N VAL A 109 -6.33 -19.47 -26.80
CA VAL A 109 -7.50 -19.09 -27.59
C VAL A 109 -8.75 -19.75 -27.02
N LEU A 110 -8.68 -21.02 -26.63
CA LEU A 110 -9.78 -21.72 -25.98
C LEU A 110 -10.11 -21.13 -24.60
N ASN A 111 -9.11 -20.72 -23.82
CA ASN A 111 -9.34 -20.02 -22.55
C ASN A 111 -10.10 -18.70 -22.75
N ARG A 112 -9.82 -17.96 -23.82
CA ARG A 112 -10.49 -16.68 -24.11
C ARG A 112 -11.94 -16.86 -24.58
N ILE A 113 -12.20 -17.91 -25.35
CA ILE A 113 -13.52 -18.18 -25.94
C ILE A 113 -14.42 -18.92 -24.93
N PHE A 114 -13.93 -20.00 -24.35
CA PHE A 114 -14.70 -20.90 -23.48
C PHE A 114 -14.45 -20.65 -22.00
N GLY A 115 -13.53 -19.76 -21.63
CA GLY A 115 -13.14 -19.45 -20.25
C GLY A 115 -12.07 -20.38 -19.68
N SER A 116 -12.01 -21.64 -20.12
CA SER A 116 -10.91 -22.56 -19.80
C SER A 116 -10.81 -23.70 -20.82
N TYR A 117 -9.62 -24.27 -20.98
CA TYR A 117 -9.38 -25.45 -21.81
C TYR A 117 -10.31 -26.61 -21.42
N ASN A 118 -10.43 -26.91 -20.12
CA ASN A 118 -11.32 -27.96 -19.64
C ASN A 118 -12.80 -27.67 -19.90
N LYS A 119 -13.21 -26.39 -19.96
CA LYS A 119 -14.57 -26.02 -20.36
C LYS A 119 -14.76 -26.23 -21.86
N ALA A 120 -13.81 -25.84 -22.71
CA ALA A 120 -13.85 -26.14 -24.14
C ALA A 120 -14.00 -27.64 -24.42
N ILE A 121 -13.24 -28.49 -23.72
CA ILE A 121 -13.36 -29.95 -23.83
C ILE A 121 -14.76 -30.45 -23.42
N LYS A 122 -15.37 -29.86 -22.39
CA LYS A 122 -16.74 -30.22 -21.96
C LYS A 122 -17.80 -29.80 -22.98
N GLU A 123 -17.65 -28.62 -23.59
CA GLU A 123 -18.57 -28.15 -24.65
C GLU A 123 -18.51 -29.06 -25.88
N CYS A 124 -17.37 -29.72 -26.13
CA CYS A 124 -17.24 -30.76 -27.16
C CYS A 124 -17.88 -32.11 -26.76
N GLY A 125 -18.50 -32.20 -25.58
CA GLY A 125 -19.03 -33.46 -25.05
C GLY A 125 -17.96 -34.45 -24.56
N LEU A 126 -16.70 -34.05 -24.53
CA LEU A 126 -15.57 -34.89 -24.15
C LEU A 126 -15.30 -34.82 -22.64
N LYS A 127 -14.71 -35.87 -22.08
CA LYS A 127 -14.32 -35.91 -20.66
C LYS A 127 -12.92 -35.29 -20.50
N PRO A 128 -12.74 -34.22 -19.71
CA PRO A 128 -11.42 -33.63 -19.49
C PRO A 128 -10.42 -34.63 -18.93
N ASN A 129 -9.18 -34.60 -19.45
CA ASN A 129 -8.07 -35.41 -18.94
C ASN A 129 -7.86 -35.10 -17.45
N ARG A 130 -8.26 -36.03 -16.59
CA ARG A 130 -7.93 -36.02 -15.17
C ARG A 130 -6.69 -36.88 -14.99
N TYR A 131 -5.51 -36.28 -15.10
CA TYR A 131 -4.31 -36.91 -14.55
C TYR A 131 -4.47 -36.96 -13.04
N LYS A 132 -5.00 -38.07 -12.52
CA LYS A 132 -4.69 -38.48 -11.15
C LYS A 132 -3.23 -38.90 -11.20
N SER A 133 -2.33 -38.02 -10.83
CA SER A 133 -0.95 -38.40 -10.57
C SER A 133 -1.01 -39.55 -9.55
N LYS A 134 -0.82 -40.79 -9.98
CA LYS A 134 -0.60 -41.92 -9.06
C LYS A 134 0.74 -41.63 -8.39
N ILE A 135 0.71 -40.84 -7.32
CA ILE A 135 1.90 -40.58 -6.52
C ILE A 135 2.13 -41.86 -5.71
N THR A 136 2.98 -42.73 -6.24
CA THR A 136 3.34 -44.04 -5.68
C THR A 136 4.12 -43.93 -4.37
N LEU A 137 4.78 -42.79 -4.13
CA LEU A 137 5.60 -42.59 -2.95
C LEU A 137 4.76 -42.33 -1.69
N SER A 138 5.16 -43.00 -0.62
CA SER A 138 4.64 -42.79 0.72
C SER A 138 5.08 -41.42 1.28
N LYS A 139 4.40 -40.98 2.34
CA LYS A 139 4.72 -39.71 3.02
C LYS A 139 6.14 -39.71 3.60
N THR A 140 6.66 -40.86 4.01
CA THR A 140 8.01 -41.01 4.58
C THR A 140 9.08 -40.92 3.50
N GLU A 141 8.86 -41.53 2.34
CA GLU A 141 9.79 -41.47 1.20
C GLU A 141 9.89 -40.06 0.62
N MET A 142 8.78 -39.33 0.51
CA MET A 142 8.83 -37.92 0.08
C MET A 142 9.51 -37.01 1.08
N LEU A 143 9.44 -37.30 2.38
CA LEU A 143 10.18 -36.55 3.39
C LEU A 143 11.69 -36.79 3.26
N LYS A 144 12.12 -38.04 3.01
CA LYS A 144 13.53 -38.38 2.73
C LYS A 144 14.04 -37.66 1.49
N LEU A 145 13.23 -37.63 0.43
CA LEU A 145 13.55 -36.91 -0.81
C LEU A 145 13.75 -35.41 -0.57
N TYR A 146 12.84 -34.77 0.18
CA TYR A 146 12.96 -33.36 0.54
C TYR A 146 14.22 -33.06 1.36
N LYS A 147 14.56 -33.92 2.33
CA LYS A 147 15.78 -33.79 3.14
C LYS A 147 17.04 -33.89 2.27
N LYS A 148 17.11 -34.90 1.39
CA LYS A 148 18.24 -35.09 0.47
C LYS A 148 18.45 -33.86 -0.41
N LEU A 149 17.37 -33.38 -1.02
CA LEU A 149 17.39 -32.19 -1.88
C LEU A 149 17.85 -30.95 -1.10
N SER A 150 17.34 -30.75 0.12
CA SER A 150 17.71 -29.62 0.96
C SER A 150 19.18 -29.67 1.41
N SER A 151 19.72 -30.87 1.66
CA SER A 151 21.14 -31.06 1.96
C SER A 151 22.05 -30.76 0.76
N GLU A 152 21.66 -31.16 -0.45
CA GLU A 152 22.42 -30.87 -1.68
C GLU A 152 22.47 -29.37 -2.00
N ILE A 153 21.39 -28.63 -1.69
CA ILE A 153 21.32 -27.17 -1.91
C ILE A 153 21.95 -26.38 -0.75
N GLY A 154 22.17 -27.01 0.41
CA GLY A 154 22.70 -26.37 1.62
C GLY A 154 21.70 -25.45 2.35
N LYS A 155 20.41 -25.50 1.99
CA LYS A 155 19.32 -24.75 2.61
C LYS A 155 17.98 -25.48 2.42
N PRO A 156 16.93 -25.19 3.21
CA PRO A 156 15.61 -25.78 3.02
C PRO A 156 15.09 -25.49 1.61
N ALA A 157 14.82 -26.55 0.83
CA ALA A 157 14.40 -26.41 -0.56
C ALA A 157 13.12 -25.57 -0.69
N SER A 158 13.16 -24.55 -1.54
CA SER A 158 11.99 -23.72 -1.85
C SER A 158 11.07 -24.39 -2.86
N GLU A 159 9.85 -23.86 -3.02
CA GLU A 159 8.93 -24.34 -4.07
C GLU A 159 9.53 -24.27 -5.47
N LYS A 160 10.35 -23.24 -5.74
CA LYS A 160 11.06 -23.10 -7.02
C LYS A 160 12.13 -24.17 -7.19
N ASP A 161 12.89 -24.45 -6.12
CA ASP A 161 13.94 -25.46 -6.16
C ASP A 161 13.36 -26.85 -6.41
N ILE A 162 12.22 -27.17 -5.77
CA ILE A 162 11.53 -28.45 -5.99
C ILE A 162 10.99 -28.54 -7.42
N ASN A 163 10.34 -27.50 -7.93
CA ASN A 163 9.83 -27.53 -9.31
C ASN A 163 10.94 -27.62 -10.37
N SER A 164 12.16 -27.21 -10.05
CA SER A 164 13.30 -27.25 -10.97
C SER A 164 14.15 -28.52 -10.84
N LEU A 165 14.28 -29.09 -9.64
CA LEU A 165 15.25 -30.14 -9.33
C LEU A 165 14.59 -31.47 -8.94
N CYS A 166 13.28 -31.47 -8.66
CA CYS A 166 12.53 -32.66 -8.29
C CYS A 166 11.64 -33.13 -9.45
N THR A 167 11.45 -34.44 -9.54
CA THR A 167 10.49 -35.06 -10.45
C THR A 167 9.03 -34.76 -10.08
N PHE A 168 8.76 -34.36 -8.84
CA PHE A 168 7.43 -34.02 -8.35
C PHE A 168 7.28 -32.50 -8.19
N SER A 169 6.12 -31.97 -8.60
CA SER A 169 5.81 -30.55 -8.38
C SER A 169 5.71 -30.19 -6.89
N SER A 170 6.01 -28.94 -6.55
CA SER A 170 5.88 -28.40 -5.19
C SER A 170 4.46 -28.59 -4.62
N GLY A 171 3.43 -28.55 -5.46
CA GLY A 171 2.04 -28.78 -5.05
C GLY A 171 1.80 -30.17 -4.43
N VAL A 172 2.53 -31.20 -4.89
CA VAL A 172 2.44 -32.56 -4.35
C VAL A 172 2.94 -32.61 -2.90
N PHE A 173 4.01 -31.88 -2.60
CA PHE A 173 4.53 -31.74 -1.24
C PHE A 173 3.58 -30.92 -0.36
N THR A 174 3.05 -29.80 -0.86
CA THR A 174 2.07 -28.97 -0.13
C THR A 174 0.85 -29.78 0.30
N MET A 175 0.26 -30.57 -0.60
CA MET A 175 -0.93 -31.36 -0.29
C MET A 175 -0.67 -32.45 0.75
N ARG A 176 0.46 -33.15 0.69
CA ARG A 176 0.74 -34.28 1.59
C ARG A 176 1.21 -33.88 2.97
N PHE A 177 1.91 -32.77 3.06
CA PHE A 177 2.47 -32.26 4.31
C PHE A 177 1.68 -31.07 4.86
N ASN A 178 0.55 -30.72 4.24
CA ASN A 178 -0.33 -29.64 4.68
C ASN A 178 0.41 -28.28 4.76
N GLY A 179 1.21 -27.99 3.73
CA GLY A 179 2.01 -26.77 3.62
C GLY A 179 3.51 -26.97 3.84
N PHE A 180 4.27 -26.02 3.29
CA PHE A 180 5.75 -26.06 3.29
C PHE A 180 6.37 -25.80 4.66
N ASN A 181 5.74 -24.98 5.52
CA ASN A 181 6.24 -24.79 6.89
C ASN A 181 6.14 -26.08 7.71
N ASN A 182 5.05 -26.84 7.54
CA ASN A 182 4.93 -28.14 8.20
C ASN A 182 5.88 -29.19 7.61
N LEU A 183 6.11 -29.18 6.29
CA LEU A 183 7.15 -30.01 5.66
C LEU A 183 8.54 -29.68 6.22
N ARG A 184 8.90 -28.40 6.35
CA ARG A 184 10.17 -27.94 6.95
C ARG A 184 10.32 -28.42 8.38
N LYS A 185 9.28 -28.22 9.20
CA LYS A 185 9.24 -28.67 10.59
C LYS A 185 9.45 -30.19 10.71
N LEU A 186 8.72 -30.99 9.92
CA LEU A 186 8.89 -32.45 9.88
C LEU A 186 10.27 -32.88 9.34
N ALA A 187 10.89 -32.04 8.52
CA ALA A 187 12.23 -32.26 8.00
C ALA A 187 13.35 -31.78 8.95
N GLY A 188 13.01 -31.11 10.07
CA GLY A 188 13.98 -30.61 11.05
C GLY A 188 14.55 -29.23 10.71
N TYR A 189 13.88 -28.46 9.85
CA TYR A 189 14.26 -27.10 9.50
C TYR A 189 13.34 -26.08 10.17
N GLU A 190 13.85 -24.86 10.36
CA GLU A 190 13.05 -23.73 10.84
C GLU A 190 11.94 -23.35 9.85
N GLU A 191 10.83 -22.85 10.40
CA GLU A 191 9.70 -22.38 9.61
C GLU A 191 10.09 -21.18 8.75
N ALA A 192 9.53 -21.09 7.54
CA ALA A 192 9.68 -19.87 6.76
C ALA A 192 8.90 -18.76 7.48
N VAL A 193 9.60 -17.79 8.03
CA VAL A 193 8.98 -16.54 8.49
C VAL A 193 8.53 -15.79 7.24
N SER A 194 7.27 -15.95 6.86
CA SER A 194 6.64 -14.96 5.98
C SER A 194 6.58 -13.67 6.77
N GLY A 195 7.31 -12.63 6.34
CA GLY A 195 7.20 -11.31 6.97
C GLY A 195 5.73 -10.93 7.17
N GLU A 196 5.41 -10.30 8.30
CA GLU A 196 4.05 -9.91 8.67
C GLU A 196 3.30 -9.42 7.43
N LYS A 197 2.32 -10.20 6.95
CA LYS A 197 1.49 -9.76 5.84
C LYS A 197 0.65 -8.60 6.37
N LEU A 198 1.05 -7.37 6.03
CA LEU A 198 0.20 -6.20 6.20
C LEU A 198 -1.14 -6.50 5.51
N HIS A 199 -2.20 -6.63 6.33
CA HIS A 199 -3.55 -6.80 5.83
C HIS A 199 -4.02 -5.46 5.28
N TYR A 200 -3.97 -5.34 3.95
CA TYR A 200 -4.52 -4.18 3.25
C TYR A 200 -6.01 -4.37 3.00
N SER A 201 -6.79 -3.31 3.14
CA SER A 201 -8.14 -3.19 2.58
C SER A 201 -8.13 -2.14 1.47
N LYS A 202 -9.18 -2.09 0.63
CA LYS A 202 -9.27 -1.07 -0.43
C LYS A 202 -9.28 0.34 0.19
N GLU A 203 -9.93 0.50 1.32
CA GLU A 203 -10.03 1.74 2.09
C GLU A 203 -8.67 2.17 2.63
N ILE A 204 -7.91 1.23 3.22
CA ILE A 204 -6.55 1.52 3.73
C ILE A 204 -5.63 1.96 2.59
N ILE A 205 -5.67 1.29 1.45
CA ILE A 205 -4.86 1.67 0.28
C ILE A 205 -5.27 3.04 -0.26
N THR A 206 -6.57 3.33 -0.27
CA THR A 206 -7.11 4.63 -0.69
C THR A 206 -6.55 5.77 0.16
N GLU A 207 -6.55 5.63 1.49
CA GLU A 207 -5.98 6.66 2.38
C GLU A 207 -4.47 6.82 2.20
N LEU A 208 -3.74 5.72 2.05
CA LEU A 208 -2.30 5.77 1.83
C LEU A 208 -1.95 6.52 0.53
N LEU A 209 -2.70 6.32 -0.55
CA LEU A 209 -2.51 7.02 -1.81
C LEU A 209 -2.88 8.51 -1.73
N ILE A 210 -3.93 8.85 -0.99
CA ILE A 210 -4.33 10.24 -0.74
C ILE A 210 -3.24 10.98 0.07
N ASN A 211 -2.66 10.32 1.07
CA ASN A 211 -1.58 10.92 1.88
C ASN A 211 -0.36 11.24 1.03
N GLU A 212 0.04 10.31 0.16
CA GLU A 212 1.16 10.53 -0.76
C GLU A 212 0.84 11.59 -1.82
N TYR A 213 -0.40 11.68 -2.29
CA TYR A 213 -0.85 12.77 -3.15
C TYR A 213 -0.72 14.15 -2.47
N TYR A 214 -1.17 14.30 -1.22
CA TYR A 214 -1.08 15.57 -0.51
C TYR A 214 0.36 15.98 -0.21
N LYS A 215 1.24 15.00 0.02
CA LYS A 215 2.68 15.22 0.24
C LYS A 215 3.40 15.67 -1.04
N MET A 216 3.12 15.01 -2.17
CA MET A 216 3.80 15.29 -3.44
C MET A 216 3.12 16.40 -4.24
N LYS A 217 1.87 16.75 -3.92
CA LYS A 217 0.98 17.63 -4.69
C LYS A 217 0.80 17.21 -6.15
N ARG A 218 1.01 15.92 -6.43
CA ARG A 218 0.84 15.27 -7.74
C ARG A 218 0.67 13.76 -7.57
N HIS A 219 0.19 13.09 -8.61
CA HIS A 219 0.14 11.62 -8.66
C HIS A 219 1.55 11.02 -8.64
N LEU A 220 1.71 9.93 -7.89
CA LEU A 220 2.97 9.17 -7.88
C LEU A 220 3.08 8.34 -9.15
N THR A 221 4.29 8.26 -9.69
CA THR A 221 4.60 7.40 -10.83
C THR A 221 4.62 5.93 -10.41
N LYS A 222 4.54 5.01 -11.38
CA LYS A 222 4.62 3.58 -11.12
C LYS A 222 5.94 3.16 -10.44
N GLU A 223 7.04 3.85 -10.74
CA GLU A 223 8.34 3.61 -10.11
C GLU A 223 8.38 4.14 -8.67
N GLU A 224 7.81 5.32 -8.42
CA GLU A 224 7.69 5.88 -7.08
C GLU A 224 6.83 4.99 -6.18
N LEU A 225 5.71 4.46 -6.69
CA LEU A 225 4.88 3.49 -5.98
C LEU A 225 5.62 2.18 -5.67
N LYS A 226 6.48 1.72 -6.58
CA LYS A 226 7.25 0.49 -6.40
C LYS A 226 8.34 0.65 -5.34
N ASN A 227 8.94 1.84 -5.24
CA ASN A 227 10.04 2.11 -4.33
C ASN A 227 9.58 2.57 -2.94
N ASN A 228 8.29 2.87 -2.75
CA ASN A 228 7.75 3.31 -1.47
C ASN A 228 7.49 2.11 -0.54
N LYS A 229 8.29 1.99 0.52
CA LYS A 229 8.17 0.92 1.54
C LYS A 229 6.88 0.99 2.36
N SER A 230 6.20 2.14 2.39
CA SER A 230 4.96 2.34 3.12
C SER A 230 3.71 2.00 2.31
N LEU A 231 3.85 1.68 1.02
CA LEU A 231 2.75 1.35 0.13
C LEU A 231 2.76 -0.13 -0.26
N PRO A 232 1.58 -0.72 -0.53
CA PRO A 232 1.50 -2.01 -1.19
C PRO A 232 2.08 -1.93 -2.61
N SER A 233 2.47 -3.09 -3.15
CA SER A 233 2.99 -3.15 -4.52
C SER A 233 1.98 -2.57 -5.53
N PRO A 234 2.45 -1.99 -6.66
CA PRO A 234 1.55 -1.48 -7.70
C PRO A 234 0.53 -2.53 -8.17
N THR A 235 0.92 -3.80 -8.24
CA THR A 235 0.03 -4.92 -8.58
C THR A 235 -1.05 -5.13 -7.53
N THR A 236 -0.70 -5.05 -6.24
CA THR A 236 -1.64 -5.15 -5.13
C THR A 236 -2.66 -4.02 -5.19
N ILE A 237 -2.22 -2.78 -5.41
CA ILE A 237 -3.09 -1.61 -5.56
C ILE A 237 -4.10 -1.85 -6.69
N LEU A 238 -3.61 -2.19 -7.89
CA LEU A 238 -4.46 -2.44 -9.06
C LEU A 238 -5.52 -3.52 -8.80
N ASN A 239 -5.16 -4.61 -8.10
CA ASN A 239 -6.10 -5.68 -7.75
C ASN A 239 -7.22 -5.21 -6.82
N TYR A 240 -6.92 -4.41 -5.78
CA TYR A 240 -7.94 -3.89 -4.87
C TYR A 240 -8.89 -2.89 -5.54
N PHE A 241 -8.39 -2.13 -6.52
CA PHE A 241 -9.18 -1.22 -7.33
C PHE A 241 -9.83 -1.88 -8.55
N LYS A 242 -9.61 -3.20 -8.75
CA LYS A 242 -10.16 -4.00 -9.86
C LYS A 242 -9.91 -3.37 -11.24
N THR A 243 -8.72 -2.79 -11.44
CA THR A 243 -8.30 -2.18 -12.71
C THR A 243 -6.90 -2.66 -13.12
N THR A 244 -6.57 -2.47 -14.40
CA THR A 244 -5.24 -2.70 -14.96
C THR A 244 -4.47 -1.41 -15.22
N LYS A 245 -5.14 -0.25 -15.11
CA LYS A 245 -4.56 1.06 -15.39
C LYS A 245 -4.45 1.88 -14.10
N LEU A 246 -3.25 2.37 -13.81
CA LEU A 246 -3.00 3.23 -12.67
C LEU A 246 -3.77 4.56 -12.77
N PHE A 247 -4.03 5.02 -13.99
CA PHE A 247 -4.87 6.20 -14.25
C PHE A 247 -6.26 6.07 -13.62
N ASP A 248 -6.90 4.90 -13.75
CA ASP A 248 -8.25 4.69 -13.20
C ASP A 248 -8.26 4.72 -11.67
N VAL A 249 -7.17 4.25 -11.05
CA VAL A 249 -6.95 4.36 -9.59
C VAL A 249 -6.90 5.83 -9.21
N TRP A 250 -6.03 6.62 -9.85
CA TRP A 250 -5.90 8.04 -9.55
C TRP A 250 -7.20 8.82 -9.83
N ALA A 251 -7.96 8.47 -10.87
CA ALA A 251 -9.26 9.09 -11.13
C ALA A 251 -10.30 8.78 -10.03
N GLU A 252 -10.24 7.62 -9.37
CA GLU A 252 -11.04 7.33 -8.17
C GLU A 252 -10.55 8.14 -6.97
N ILE A 253 -9.24 8.23 -6.76
CA ILE A 253 -8.62 9.04 -5.70
C ILE A 253 -8.97 10.54 -5.86
N ASP A 254 -8.85 11.09 -7.06
CA ASP A 254 -9.15 12.50 -7.37
C ASP A 254 -10.63 12.81 -7.12
N ARG A 255 -11.55 11.90 -7.47
CA ARG A 255 -12.98 12.05 -7.15
C ARG A 255 -13.21 12.10 -5.64
N ILE A 256 -12.49 11.29 -4.87
CA ILE A 256 -12.56 11.30 -3.41
C ILE A 256 -11.99 12.60 -2.85
N ILE A 257 -10.85 13.08 -3.37
CA ILE A 257 -10.22 14.34 -2.96
C ILE A 257 -11.15 15.51 -3.26
N VAL A 258 -11.65 15.64 -4.50
CA VAL A 258 -12.61 16.68 -4.89
C VAL A 258 -13.84 16.60 -4.01
N LYS A 259 -14.39 15.42 -3.75
CA LYS A 259 -15.55 15.29 -2.84
C LYS A 259 -15.22 15.75 -1.42
N ARG A 260 -14.03 15.42 -0.88
CA ARG A 260 -13.56 15.90 0.44
C ARG A 260 -13.39 17.42 0.46
N GLU A 261 -12.81 18.00 -0.58
CA GLU A 261 -12.58 19.44 -0.69
C GLU A 261 -13.88 20.22 -0.91
N THR A 262 -14.82 19.71 -1.68
CA THR A 262 -16.14 20.31 -1.89
C THR A 262 -17.01 20.19 -0.63
N LEU A 263 -16.97 19.05 0.07
CA LEU A 263 -17.60 18.90 1.39
C LEU A 263 -16.98 19.83 2.42
N ASN A 264 -15.65 20.00 2.42
CA ASN A 264 -14.98 20.95 3.29
C ASN A 264 -15.31 22.40 2.92
N LYS A 265 -15.43 22.76 1.64
CA LYS A 265 -15.90 24.10 1.22
C LYS A 265 -17.34 24.36 1.61
N ASN A 266 -18.25 23.40 1.40
CA ASN A 266 -19.65 23.54 1.79
C ASN A 266 -19.79 23.56 3.32
N HIS A 267 -19.00 22.77 4.05
CA HIS A 267 -18.88 22.91 5.51
C HIS A 267 -18.28 24.24 5.92
N MET A 268 -17.27 24.80 5.24
CA MET A 268 -16.71 26.11 5.57
C MET A 268 -17.73 27.24 5.35
N VAL A 269 -18.64 27.09 4.38
CA VAL A 269 -19.72 28.04 4.10
C VAL A 269 -20.89 27.89 5.10
N GLU A 270 -21.29 26.67 5.47
CA GLU A 270 -22.37 26.44 6.47
C GLU A 270 -21.91 26.54 7.93
N SER A 271 -20.62 26.30 8.21
CA SER A 271 -20.07 26.23 9.57
C SER A 271 -19.37 27.50 10.05
N GLY A 272 -19.26 28.53 9.21
CA GLY A 272 -18.59 29.78 9.53
C GLY A 272 -19.02 30.41 10.87
N ASN A 273 -20.26 30.17 11.31
CA ASN A 273 -20.78 30.68 12.58
C ASN A 273 -20.96 29.62 13.70
N ASN A 274 -21.12 28.32 13.39
CA ASN A 274 -21.35 27.28 14.41
C ASN A 274 -20.12 26.40 14.74
N SER A 275 -19.17 26.15 13.82
CA SER A 275 -18.05 25.21 14.08
C SER A 275 -16.92 25.79 14.92
N LYS A 276 -16.62 27.09 14.81
CA LYS A 276 -15.61 27.74 15.68
C LYS A 276 -16.03 27.68 17.14
N ALA A 277 -17.30 27.95 17.44
CA ALA A 277 -17.83 27.89 18.80
C ALA A 277 -17.73 26.47 19.37
N GLU A 278 -18.02 25.43 18.57
CA GLU A 278 -17.89 24.03 18.97
C GLU A 278 -16.43 23.60 19.18
N ILE A 279 -15.50 24.03 18.32
CA ILE A 279 -14.07 23.76 18.48
C ILE A 279 -13.53 24.43 19.75
N VAL A 280 -13.87 25.70 19.97
CA VAL A 280 -13.49 26.44 21.18
C VAL A 280 -14.08 25.77 22.42
N LYS A 281 -15.36 25.38 22.37
CA LYS A 281 -16.03 24.66 23.47
C LYS A 281 -15.37 23.31 23.74
N ALA A 282 -15.01 22.55 22.71
CA ALA A 282 -14.32 21.28 22.85
C ALA A 282 -12.90 21.45 23.44
N GLY A 283 -12.18 22.51 23.05
CA GLY A 283 -10.91 22.92 23.66
C GLY A 283 -11.07 23.20 25.15
N LYS A 284 -12.01 24.08 25.51
CA LYS A 284 -12.34 24.44 26.90
C LYS A 284 -12.70 23.23 27.76
N ILE A 285 -13.47 22.27 27.23
CA ILE A 285 -13.79 21.01 27.92
C ILE A 285 -12.52 20.21 28.21
N GLY A 286 -11.57 20.17 27.27
CA GLY A 286 -10.28 19.52 27.44
C GLY A 286 -9.45 20.17 28.55
N GLU A 287 -9.28 21.48 28.47
CA GLU A 287 -8.54 22.28 29.48
C GLU A 287 -9.15 22.11 30.87
N ASN A 288 -10.48 22.22 31.01
CA ASN A 288 -11.17 22.03 32.28
C ASN A 288 -10.97 20.61 32.83
N LYS A 289 -10.95 19.60 31.95
CA LYS A 289 -10.67 18.22 32.37
C LYS A 289 -9.25 18.08 32.89
N VAL A 290 -8.25 18.65 32.22
CA VAL A 290 -6.86 18.61 32.70
C VAL A 290 -6.73 19.37 34.02
N SER A 291 -7.32 20.56 34.14
CA SER A 291 -7.38 21.33 35.39
C SER A 291 -7.98 20.54 36.55
N HIS A 292 -9.05 19.79 36.31
CA HIS A 292 -9.67 18.94 37.32
C HIS A 292 -8.76 17.77 37.76
N TYR A 293 -7.97 17.19 36.84
CA TYR A 293 -6.97 16.21 37.26
C TYR A 293 -5.88 16.85 38.11
N LEU A 294 -5.39 18.02 37.70
CA LEU A 294 -4.35 18.75 38.42
C LEU A 294 -4.77 19.17 39.83
N SER A 295 -6.06 19.41 40.09
CA SER A 295 -6.53 19.74 41.45
C SER A 295 -6.35 18.61 42.48
N PHE A 296 -6.05 17.39 42.03
CA PHE A 296 -5.70 16.28 42.93
C PHE A 296 -4.22 16.26 43.34
N LEU A 297 -3.38 17.14 42.78
CA LEU A 297 -2.01 17.32 43.27
C LEU A 297 -2.01 18.00 44.65
N ASN A 298 -1.02 17.66 45.47
CA ASN A 298 -0.86 18.27 46.79
C ASN A 298 -0.47 19.75 46.65
N LEU A 299 -1.40 20.67 46.98
CA LEU A 299 -1.19 22.12 46.90
C LEU A 299 -0.11 22.65 47.87
N ASN A 300 0.31 21.85 48.86
CA ASN A 300 1.46 22.18 49.70
C ASN A 300 2.80 21.94 48.98
N GLU A 301 2.81 21.15 47.91
CA GLU A 301 4.01 20.80 47.15
C GLU A 301 4.08 21.48 45.79
N TYR A 302 2.92 21.80 45.21
CA TYR A 302 2.79 22.33 43.86
C TYR A 302 2.00 23.63 43.82
N ILE A 303 2.50 24.59 43.07
CA ILE A 303 1.76 25.79 42.65
C ILE A 303 1.23 25.50 41.24
N ILE A 304 -0.06 25.72 41.02
CA ILE A 304 -0.73 25.43 39.76
C ILE A 304 -1.38 26.70 39.24
N TYR A 305 -1.08 27.03 37.99
CA TYR A 305 -1.73 28.09 37.24
C TYR A 305 -2.47 27.47 36.06
N ASN A 306 -3.74 27.82 35.89
CA ASN A 306 -4.56 27.37 34.78
C ASN A 306 -4.99 28.58 33.95
N ASN A 307 -4.96 28.44 32.63
CA ASN A 307 -5.49 29.40 31.66
C ASN A 307 -4.94 30.83 31.85
N ILE A 308 -3.62 30.96 32.00
CA ILE A 308 -2.94 32.24 32.27
C ILE A 308 -2.46 32.91 31.00
N ASN A 309 -2.42 34.24 30.98
CA ASN A 309 -1.76 35.01 29.94
C ASN A 309 -0.40 35.52 30.42
N ILE A 310 0.68 35.02 29.82
CA ILE A 310 2.05 35.46 30.12
C ILE A 310 2.44 36.58 29.17
N ARG A 311 2.85 37.73 29.72
CA ARG A 311 3.33 38.89 28.97
C ARG A 311 4.81 39.17 29.26
N VAL A 312 5.64 39.09 28.22
CA VAL A 312 7.09 39.35 28.29
C VAL A 312 7.51 40.11 27.04
N ASN A 313 8.29 41.19 27.20
CA ASN A 313 8.87 41.95 26.09
C ASN A 313 7.84 42.36 25.01
N GLY A 314 6.65 42.79 25.45
CA GLY A 314 5.55 43.18 24.55
C GLY A 314 4.79 42.03 23.88
N ARG A 315 5.26 40.78 24.01
CA ARG A 315 4.57 39.56 23.54
C ARG A 315 3.63 39.03 24.63
N SER A 316 2.46 38.55 24.25
CA SER A 316 1.50 37.90 25.14
C SER A 316 1.09 36.56 24.55
N GLN A 317 1.09 35.49 25.34
CA GLN A 317 0.56 34.19 24.95
C GLN A 317 -0.27 33.59 26.10
N GLN A 318 -1.32 32.88 25.72
CA GLN A 318 -2.12 32.06 26.63
C GLN A 318 -1.40 30.73 26.88
N ILE A 319 -1.30 30.34 28.14
CA ILE A 319 -0.73 29.07 28.58
C ILE A 319 -1.83 28.30 29.30
N ASP A 320 -2.14 27.09 28.80
CA ASP A 320 -3.24 26.28 29.33
C ASP A 320 -2.99 25.90 30.78
N HIS A 321 -1.82 25.33 31.09
CA HIS A 321 -1.44 25.03 32.48
C HIS A 321 0.06 25.19 32.72
N LEU A 322 0.41 25.69 33.91
CA LEU A 322 1.78 25.80 34.40
C LEU A 322 1.83 25.30 35.85
N ILE A 323 2.67 24.31 36.11
CA ILE A 323 2.83 23.68 37.42
C ILE A 323 4.26 23.89 37.90
N ILE A 324 4.41 24.27 39.16
CA ILE A 324 5.72 24.54 39.77
C ILE A 324 5.80 23.73 41.05
N GLY A 325 6.67 22.73 41.05
CA GLY A 325 6.96 21.91 42.23
C GLY A 325 8.44 21.95 42.56
N ARG A 326 8.81 21.42 43.73
CA ARG A 326 10.22 21.24 44.10
C ARG A 326 10.97 20.40 43.07
N ASN A 327 10.28 19.59 42.29
CA ASN A 327 10.88 18.70 41.30
C ASN A 327 10.91 19.25 39.86
N GLY A 328 10.36 20.45 39.60
CA GLY A 328 10.42 21.04 38.26
C GLY A 328 9.34 22.07 37.97
N ILE A 329 9.47 22.70 36.79
CA ILE A 329 8.48 23.59 36.20
C ILE A 329 7.91 22.89 34.96
N PHE A 330 6.61 22.60 34.98
CA PHE A 330 5.92 21.85 33.94
C PHE A 330 4.97 22.76 33.19
N HIS A 331 5.16 22.87 31.88
CA HIS A 331 4.28 23.57 30.96
C HIS A 331 3.40 22.54 30.24
N LEU A 332 2.08 22.65 30.37
CA LEU A 332 1.16 21.74 29.69
C LEU A 332 0.41 22.48 28.59
N GLU A 333 0.41 21.89 27.40
CA GLU A 333 -0.47 22.25 26.29
C GLU A 333 -1.54 21.15 26.15
N THR A 334 -2.82 21.52 26.09
CA THR A 334 -3.94 20.57 26.10
C THR A 334 -4.53 20.39 24.71
N LYS A 335 -4.68 19.13 24.25
CA LYS A 335 -5.46 18.78 23.06
C LYS A 335 -6.55 17.77 23.39
N ASN A 336 -7.78 18.06 22.95
CA ASN A 336 -8.96 17.24 23.22
C ASN A 336 -9.45 16.43 22.00
N TYR A 337 -8.52 15.87 21.22
CA TYR A 337 -8.87 15.09 20.03
C TYR A 337 -9.43 13.71 20.38
N SER A 338 -10.50 13.29 19.71
CA SER A 338 -11.03 11.93 19.77
C SER A 338 -10.61 11.10 18.56
N GLY A 339 -10.54 9.78 18.72
CA GLY A 339 -10.15 8.83 17.67
C GLY A 339 -8.67 8.49 17.69
N ASP A 340 -8.18 7.99 16.56
CA ASP A 340 -6.81 7.53 16.41
C ASP A 340 -5.95 8.69 15.89
N ILE A 341 -4.97 9.11 16.70
CA ILE A 341 -4.01 10.15 16.35
C ILE A 341 -2.72 9.48 15.89
N TYR A 342 -2.32 9.79 14.66
CA TYR A 342 -1.15 9.23 14.01
C TYR A 342 -0.11 10.31 13.74
N ILE A 343 1.13 10.01 14.13
CA ILE A 343 2.31 10.84 13.90
C ILE A 343 3.22 10.08 12.92
N ASP A 344 3.40 10.64 11.73
CA ASP A 344 4.28 10.03 10.72
C ASP A 344 5.77 10.33 10.98
N LYS A 345 6.66 9.75 10.18
CA LYS A 345 8.12 9.93 10.31
C LYS A 345 8.61 11.35 9.99
N ASN A 346 7.77 12.18 9.38
CA ASN A 346 8.06 13.58 9.07
C ASN A 346 7.43 14.52 10.12
N GLU A 347 6.99 14.00 11.26
CA GLU A 347 6.27 14.73 12.32
C GLU A 347 4.95 15.36 11.85
N ASN A 348 4.29 14.82 10.83
CA ASN A 348 2.93 15.24 10.48
C ASN A 348 1.92 14.58 11.41
N TRP A 349 0.99 15.37 11.93
CA TRP A 349 -0.07 14.93 12.82
C TRP A 349 -1.38 14.77 12.07
N SER A 350 -2.05 13.65 12.33
CA SER A 350 -3.35 13.40 11.73
C SER A 350 -4.27 12.63 12.67
N LYS A 351 -5.57 12.77 12.43
CA LYS A 351 -6.63 12.14 13.20
C LYS A 351 -7.50 11.31 12.27
N SER A 352 -7.78 10.08 12.68
CA SER A 352 -8.78 9.22 12.07
C SER A 352 -9.89 8.94 13.08
N ASN A 353 -11.13 9.20 12.68
CA ASN A 353 -12.30 8.82 13.48
C ASN A 353 -13.34 8.17 12.58
N LYS A 354 -13.58 6.86 12.78
CA LYS A 354 -14.40 6.00 11.92
C LYS A 354 -13.94 6.07 10.45
N ASN A 355 -14.61 6.89 9.64
CA ASN A 355 -14.38 7.06 8.19
C ASN A 355 -13.88 8.47 7.83
N LYS A 356 -13.56 9.32 8.81
CA LYS A 356 -13.09 10.69 8.58
C LYS A 356 -11.63 10.80 8.99
N TYR A 357 -10.79 11.15 8.02
CA TYR A 357 -9.39 11.50 8.20
C TYR A 357 -9.22 13.02 8.13
N GLU A 358 -8.43 13.57 9.03
CA GLU A 358 -8.21 15.01 9.20
C GLU A 358 -6.73 15.25 9.51
N LEU A 359 -6.08 16.12 8.74
CA LEU A 359 -4.75 16.63 9.08
C LEU A 359 -4.88 17.62 10.24
N LEU A 360 -3.99 17.51 11.21
CA LEU A 360 -3.95 18.38 12.38
C LEU A 360 -2.76 19.32 12.29
N ASP A 361 -2.90 20.49 12.90
CA ASP A 361 -1.78 21.39 13.09
C ASP A 361 -0.69 20.73 13.95
N ASN A 362 0.56 20.86 13.52
CA ASN A 362 1.70 20.34 14.27
C ASN A 362 1.91 21.18 15.55
N PRO A 363 1.76 20.59 16.75
CA PRO A 363 1.87 21.32 18.02
C PRO A 363 3.30 21.74 18.39
N VAL A 364 4.33 21.22 17.73
CA VAL A 364 5.75 21.47 18.05
C VAL A 364 6.06 22.97 18.04
N GLY A 365 5.59 23.69 17.01
CA GLY A 365 5.86 25.13 16.87
C GLY A 365 5.21 25.94 18.00
N GLN A 366 3.99 25.57 18.41
CA GLN A 366 3.27 26.24 19.50
C GLN A 366 3.98 26.03 20.83
N ILE A 367 4.30 24.77 21.16
CA ILE A 367 4.97 24.40 22.41
C ILE A 367 6.34 25.09 22.53
N LYS A 368 7.15 25.08 21.46
CA LYS A 368 8.46 25.76 21.48
C LYS A 368 8.34 27.27 21.71
N ARG A 369 7.31 27.92 21.16
CA ARG A 369 7.06 29.35 21.40
C ARG A 369 6.69 29.62 22.85
N HIS A 370 5.83 28.79 23.45
CA HIS A 370 5.45 28.90 24.85
C HIS A 370 6.65 28.66 25.78
N GLU A 371 7.44 27.61 25.50
CA GLU A 371 8.65 27.29 26.26
C GLU A 371 9.64 28.47 26.22
N GLN A 372 9.90 29.04 25.04
CA GLN A 372 10.79 30.19 24.91
C GLN A 372 10.28 31.40 25.68
N LEU A 373 8.97 31.68 25.63
CA LEU A 373 8.37 32.80 26.36
C LEU A 373 8.48 32.61 27.88
N LEU A 374 8.22 31.41 28.39
CA LEU A 374 8.34 31.09 29.80
C LEU A 374 9.81 31.10 30.27
N LYS A 375 10.75 30.64 29.44
CA LYS A 375 12.19 30.77 29.73
C LYS A 375 12.59 32.22 29.84
N GLU A 376 12.17 33.08 28.92
CA GLU A 376 12.42 34.52 29.00
C GLU A 376 11.79 35.15 30.24
N ALA A 377 10.55 34.78 30.59
CA ALA A 377 9.89 35.25 31.82
C ALA A 377 10.72 34.92 33.07
N LEU A 378 11.48 33.84 33.02
CA LEU A 378 12.27 33.29 34.12
C LEU A 378 13.78 33.53 33.98
N ASP A 379 14.18 34.54 33.19
CA ASP A 379 15.57 34.91 32.91
C ASP A 379 16.44 33.76 32.35
N ASN A 380 15.85 32.76 31.70
CA ASN A 380 16.51 31.54 31.21
C ASN A 380 17.26 30.74 32.28
N LYS A 381 16.93 30.93 33.58
CA LYS A 381 17.62 30.27 34.70
C LYS A 381 17.13 28.87 35.00
N TYR A 382 15.95 28.52 34.52
CA TYR A 382 15.25 27.30 34.90
C TYR A 382 14.88 26.50 33.66
N GLU A 383 15.01 25.18 33.79
CA GLU A 383 14.51 24.24 32.80
C GLU A 383 12.98 24.15 32.89
N ILE A 384 12.34 24.01 31.73
CA ILE A 384 10.89 23.88 31.61
C ILE A 384 10.59 22.58 30.88
N VAL A 385 9.87 21.71 31.57
CA VAL A 385 9.42 20.43 31.02
C VAL A 385 8.09 20.68 30.31
N SER A 386 8.13 20.79 28.98
CA SER A 386 6.92 20.94 28.18
C SER A 386 6.28 19.57 27.88
N ILE A 387 4.98 19.46 28.11
CA ILE A 387 4.19 18.24 27.95
C ILE A 387 2.96 18.56 27.10
N LEU A 388 2.73 17.74 26.07
CA LEU A 388 1.49 17.77 25.30
C LEU A 388 0.51 16.77 25.92
N VAL A 389 -0.57 17.28 26.50
CA VAL A 389 -1.56 16.48 27.21
C VAL A 389 -2.75 16.16 26.31
N MET A 390 -3.03 14.87 26.15
CA MET A 390 -4.20 14.36 25.45
C MET A 390 -5.35 14.16 26.44
N ALA A 391 -6.31 15.10 26.45
CA ALA A 391 -7.40 15.13 27.42
C ALA A 391 -8.49 14.06 27.15
N ASN A 392 -8.65 13.63 25.90
CA ASN A 392 -9.72 12.69 25.54
C ASN A 392 -9.30 11.24 25.81
N LYS A 393 -10.08 10.51 26.62
CA LYS A 393 -9.81 9.09 26.95
C LYS A 393 -9.88 8.17 25.72
N ASN A 394 -10.71 8.53 24.75
CA ASN A 394 -10.91 7.78 23.51
C ASN A 394 -9.85 8.12 22.44
N CYS A 395 -8.81 8.87 22.80
CA CYS A 395 -7.66 9.12 21.95
C CYS A 395 -6.74 7.89 21.96
N LYS A 396 -6.42 7.32 20.80
CA LYS A 396 -5.30 6.36 20.66
C LYS A 396 -4.13 7.05 20.01
N LEU A 397 -2.93 6.85 20.52
CA LEU A 397 -1.71 7.49 20.03
C LEU A 397 -0.87 6.46 19.29
N LEU A 398 -0.54 6.75 18.03
CA LEU A 398 0.24 5.91 17.14
C LEU A 398 1.43 6.70 16.60
N GLY A 399 2.61 6.09 16.58
CA GLY A 399 3.83 6.74 16.08
C GLY A 399 4.48 7.72 17.06
N LEU A 400 4.28 7.57 18.37
CA LEU A 400 4.89 8.43 19.39
C LEU A 400 6.42 8.50 19.30
N GLN A 401 7.08 7.43 18.85
CA GLN A 401 8.52 7.39 18.62
C GLN A 401 9.00 8.36 17.53
N ASN A 402 8.08 8.88 16.71
CA ASN A 402 8.41 9.80 15.62
C ASN A 402 8.39 11.27 16.06
N THR A 403 7.99 11.60 17.30
CA THR A 403 8.01 12.96 17.83
C THR A 403 8.95 13.06 19.03
N LYS A 404 9.57 14.23 19.19
CA LYS A 404 10.37 14.57 20.38
C LYS A 404 9.54 15.18 21.51
N LEU A 405 8.25 15.43 21.29
CA LEU A 405 7.37 15.98 22.31
C LEU A 405 7.05 14.94 23.38
N ASN A 406 6.99 15.38 24.63
CA ASN A 406 6.48 14.55 25.73
C ASN A 406 4.95 14.48 25.63
N VAL A 407 4.42 13.50 24.90
CA VAL A 407 2.98 13.33 24.72
C VAL A 407 2.43 12.37 25.78
N ILE A 408 1.52 12.86 26.61
CA ILE A 408 0.99 12.10 27.75
C ILE A 408 -0.54 12.13 27.72
N LYS A 409 -1.18 10.99 28.00
CA LYS A 409 -2.62 10.97 28.25
C LYS A 409 -2.91 11.51 29.64
N VAL A 410 -4.01 12.26 29.78
CA VAL A 410 -4.40 12.87 31.07
C VAL A 410 -4.43 11.88 32.24
N GLU A 411 -4.77 10.61 31.99
CA GLU A 411 -4.80 9.57 33.03
C GLU A 411 -3.42 9.27 33.66
N LYS A 412 -2.33 9.55 32.94
CA LYS A 412 -0.95 9.32 33.40
C LYS A 412 -0.23 10.60 33.84
N LEU A 413 -0.91 11.74 33.80
CA LEU A 413 -0.31 13.05 34.01
C LEU A 413 0.21 13.22 35.44
N LEU A 414 -0.58 12.84 36.45
CA LEU A 414 -0.22 13.03 37.86
C LEU A 414 0.98 12.16 38.26
N ASP A 415 1.02 10.92 37.78
CA ASP A 415 2.12 9.99 37.99
C ASP A 415 3.41 10.54 37.37
N PHE A 416 3.33 11.09 36.16
CA PHE A 416 4.48 11.71 35.50
C PHE A 416 5.01 12.90 36.30
N ILE A 417 4.14 13.85 36.68
CA ILE A 417 4.55 15.04 37.45
C ILE A 417 5.17 14.61 38.78
N SER A 418 4.54 13.70 39.52
CA SER A 418 5.00 13.29 40.85
C SER A 418 6.29 12.47 40.83
N SER A 419 6.54 11.70 39.76
CA SER A 419 7.72 10.83 39.63
C SER A 419 8.92 11.51 38.98
N TYR A 420 8.77 12.72 38.43
CA TYR A 420 9.86 13.46 37.81
C TYR A 420 10.91 13.88 38.87
N LYS A 421 12.19 13.61 38.60
CA LYS A 421 13.29 13.75 39.59
C LYS A 421 14.50 14.57 39.11
N GLU A 422 14.50 15.03 37.87
CA GLU A 422 15.71 15.61 37.24
C GLU A 422 16.01 17.03 37.73
N THR A 423 14.99 17.84 38.00
CA THR A 423 15.16 19.20 38.51
C THR A 423 14.84 19.25 40.00
N LYS A 424 15.64 19.93 40.83
CA LYS A 424 15.30 20.16 42.25
C LYS A 424 15.39 21.64 42.61
N LEU A 425 14.24 22.31 42.66
CA LEU A 425 14.08 23.68 43.10
C LEU A 425 14.06 23.75 44.64
N SER A 426 14.89 24.63 45.20
CA SER A 426 14.83 24.98 46.62
C SER A 426 13.59 25.81 46.95
N SER A 427 13.19 25.86 48.22
CA SER A 427 12.05 26.68 48.66
C SER A 427 12.23 28.18 48.34
N LYS A 428 13.48 28.67 48.37
CA LYS A 428 13.80 30.06 47.98
C LYS A 428 13.59 30.29 46.48
N GLU A 429 13.97 29.33 45.65
CA GLU A 429 13.76 29.41 44.20
C GLU A 429 12.29 29.31 43.84
N LEU A 430 11.51 28.45 44.51
CA LEU A 430 10.06 28.40 44.32
C LEU A 430 9.39 29.76 44.55
N ILE A 431 9.72 30.43 45.65
CA ILE A 431 9.19 31.76 45.97
C ILE A 431 9.62 32.78 44.91
N LYS A 432 10.86 32.68 44.42
CA LYS A 432 11.39 33.57 43.37
C LYS A 432 10.68 33.36 42.04
N VAL A 433 10.57 32.11 41.58
CA VAL A 433 9.88 31.72 40.34
C VAL A 433 8.43 32.19 40.40
N LYS A 434 7.72 31.92 41.51
CA LYS A 434 6.35 32.40 41.73
C LYS A 434 6.24 33.91 41.59
N ARG A 435 7.07 34.67 42.32
CA ARG A 435 7.07 36.15 42.27
C ARG A 435 7.37 36.70 40.89
N THR A 436 8.27 36.07 40.14
CA THR A 436 8.60 36.52 38.78
C THR A 436 7.43 36.25 37.84
N LEU A 437 6.83 35.06 37.89
CA LEU A 437 5.66 34.72 37.06
C LEU A 437 4.45 35.59 37.41
N ASP A 438 4.16 35.82 38.68
CA ASP A 438 3.05 36.68 39.11
C ASP A 438 3.16 38.11 38.53
N LYS A 439 4.37 38.61 38.25
CA LYS A 439 4.58 39.91 37.57
C LYS A 439 4.33 39.85 36.07
N CYS A 440 4.59 38.69 35.45
CA CYS A 440 4.41 38.47 34.01
C CYS A 440 2.98 38.04 33.66
N ILE A 441 2.24 37.47 34.61
CA ILE A 441 0.86 37.04 34.41
C ILE A 441 -0.06 38.26 34.42
N GLY A 442 -0.73 38.50 33.29
CA GLY A 442 -1.87 39.40 33.27
C GLY A 442 -3.04 38.73 33.99
N LEU A 443 -3.52 39.32 35.08
CA LEU A 443 -4.65 38.83 35.87
C LEU A 443 -5.88 38.54 34.99
N ILE A 444 -6.21 37.26 34.81
CA ILE A 444 -7.56 36.79 34.48
C ILE A 444 -7.81 35.54 35.34
N ASP A 445 -8.72 35.71 36.31
CA ASP A 445 -9.31 34.73 37.24
C ASP A 445 -8.38 33.89 38.15
N PHE A 446 -8.16 34.42 39.37
CA PHE A 446 -7.90 33.58 40.55
C PHE A 446 -9.17 32.79 40.89
N GLN A 447 -9.35 31.59 40.31
CA GLN A 447 -10.18 30.59 41.00
C GLN A 447 -9.32 29.93 42.07
N VAL A 448 -9.42 30.50 43.28
CA VAL A 448 -9.22 29.77 44.52
C VAL A 448 -10.29 28.68 44.55
N VAL A 449 -9.87 27.41 44.49
CA VAL A 449 -10.74 26.28 44.87
C VAL A 449 -10.73 26.18 46.38
#